data_AF-A0A1F9U7I5-F1
#
_entry.id   AF-A0A1F9U7I5-F1
#
_cell.length_a   1.000
_cell.length_b   1.000
_cell.length_c   1.000
_cell.angle_alpha   90.00
_cell.angle_beta   90.00
_cell.angle_gamma   90.00
#
_symmetry.space_group_name_H-M   'P 1'
#
loop_
_entity.id
_entity.type
_entity.pdbx_description
1 polymer ?
#
loop_
_entity_poly.entity_id
_entity_poly.type
_entity_poly.pdbx_seq_one_letter_code
_entity_poly.pdbx_strand_id
1 'polypeptide(L)'
;MRRMLLLATAALALAACLRSREFRISGTITIAAPVRPRAPRQNVVLFIVAKNKGGVPVAVRRIVNPRFPVWYSLTTEDMIIPGVDLRQGFLLQVQMNTHGHLGAQVKGDLEGSYSEPVYSGAKEIHIVIDRQI
;
A
#
# COMPACT_ATOMS: atom_id res chain seq x y z
N MET A 1 26.27 -6.12 37.27
CA MET A 1 24.92 -6.46 36.77
C MET A 1 24.15 -5.28 36.16
N ARG A 2 24.21 -4.05 36.71
CA ARG A 2 23.53 -2.85 36.12
C ARG A 2 24.01 -2.42 34.73
N ARG A 3 25.27 -2.68 34.35
CA ARG A 3 25.80 -2.33 33.01
C ARG A 3 25.21 -3.16 31.87
N MET A 4 24.81 -4.39 32.15
CA MET A 4 24.26 -5.32 31.15
C MET A 4 22.80 -4.99 30.79
N LEU A 5 22.06 -4.38 31.74
CA LEU A 5 20.68 -3.94 31.55
C LEU A 5 20.58 -2.66 30.69
N LEU A 6 21.55 -1.74 30.84
CA LEU A 6 21.63 -0.49 30.04
C LEU A 6 21.99 -0.73 28.56
N LEU A 7 22.82 -1.74 28.29
CA LEU A 7 23.20 -2.13 26.93
C LEU A 7 22.02 -2.77 26.16
N ALA A 8 21.18 -3.56 26.83
CA ALA A 8 20.01 -4.19 26.22
C ALA A 8 18.94 -3.17 25.80
N THR A 9 18.69 -2.15 26.62
CA THR A 9 17.72 -1.09 26.30
C THR A 9 18.16 -0.19 25.14
N ALA A 10 19.46 0.11 25.04
CA ALA A 10 20.00 0.90 23.93
C ALA A 10 19.89 0.14 22.59
N ALA A 11 20.13 -1.18 22.60
CA ALA A 11 19.99 -2.03 21.41
C ALA A 11 18.53 -2.12 20.91
N LEU A 12 17.55 -2.22 21.81
CA LEU A 12 16.13 -2.20 21.43
C LEU A 12 15.68 -0.85 20.87
N ALA A 13 16.12 0.26 21.47
CA ALA A 13 15.80 1.60 20.99
C ALA A 13 16.42 1.87 19.60
N LEU A 14 17.66 1.42 19.37
CA LEU A 14 18.34 1.54 18.09
C LEU A 14 17.67 0.70 16.99
N ALA A 15 17.27 -0.54 17.30
CA ALA A 15 16.56 -1.42 16.37
C ALA A 15 15.16 -0.87 15.99
N ALA A 16 14.45 -0.26 16.94
CA ALA A 16 13.18 0.41 16.66
C ALA A 16 13.36 1.65 15.77
N CYS A 17 14.44 2.41 15.97
CA CYS A 17 14.77 3.61 15.19
C CYS A 17 15.25 3.28 13.76
N LEU A 18 15.96 2.16 13.59
CA LEU A 18 16.32 1.62 12.27
C LEU A 18 15.08 1.13 11.50
N ARG A 19 14.14 0.46 12.18
CA ARG A 19 12.85 0.05 11.59
C ARG A 19 11.98 1.23 11.12
N SER A 20 12.09 2.41 11.75
CA SER A 20 11.38 3.62 11.29
C SER A 20 11.97 4.26 10.03
N ARG A 21 13.11 3.78 9.51
CA ARG A 21 13.69 4.26 8.25
C ARG A 21 13.30 3.45 7.02
N GLU A 22 12.66 2.31 7.21
CA GLU A 22 12.20 1.48 6.10
C GLU A 22 10.89 2.02 5.54
N PHE A 23 10.71 1.91 4.22
CA PHE A 23 9.45 2.27 3.59
C PHE A 23 8.34 1.37 4.16
N ARG A 24 7.30 1.97 4.75
CA ARG A 24 6.13 1.23 5.20
C ARG A 24 4.86 2.05 5.15
N ILE A 25 3.81 1.55 4.51
CA ILE A 25 2.47 2.14 4.57
C ILE A 25 1.47 1.01 4.73
N SER A 26 0.61 1.08 5.75
CA SER A 26 -0.34 0.00 6.05
C SER A 26 -1.75 0.50 6.30
N GLY A 27 -2.73 -0.39 6.08
CA GLY A 27 -4.13 -0.07 6.29
C GLY A 27 -5.07 -1.12 5.74
N THR A 28 -6.24 -0.66 5.30
CA THR A 28 -7.35 -1.51 4.89
C THR A 28 -7.92 -1.03 3.57
N ILE A 29 -8.38 -1.96 2.73
CA ILE A 29 -9.08 -1.64 1.48
C ILE A 29 -10.47 -2.26 1.53
N THR A 30 -11.48 -1.49 1.14
CA THR A 30 -12.88 -1.93 1.04
C THR A 30 -13.46 -1.56 -0.32
N ILE A 31 -14.58 -2.20 -0.70
CA ILE A 31 -15.34 -1.83 -1.90
C ILE A 31 -16.60 -1.07 -1.45
N ALA A 32 -16.86 0.08 -2.06
CA ALA A 32 -18.05 0.87 -1.81
C ALA A 32 -19.32 0.07 -2.17
N ALA A 33 -20.39 0.25 -1.39
CA ALA A 33 -21.65 -0.45 -1.58
C ALA A 33 -22.22 -0.34 -3.03
N PRO A 34 -22.16 0.83 -3.72
CA PRO A 34 -22.66 0.96 -5.09
C PRO A 34 -21.86 0.16 -6.13
N VAL A 35 -20.56 -0.07 -5.89
CA VAL A 35 -19.66 -0.77 -6.82
C VAL A 35 -19.62 -2.28 -6.56
N ARG A 36 -19.79 -2.69 -5.30
CA ARG A 36 -19.68 -4.08 -4.85
C ARG A 36 -20.49 -5.11 -5.68
N PRO A 37 -21.73 -4.85 -6.14
CA PRO A 37 -22.47 -5.79 -6.97
C PRO A 37 -21.83 -6.06 -8.33
N ARG A 38 -21.03 -5.12 -8.85
CA ARG A 38 -20.36 -5.19 -10.15
C ARG A 38 -18.92 -5.70 -10.05
N ALA A 39 -18.41 -5.88 -8.83
CA ALA A 39 -17.06 -6.35 -8.61
C ALA A 39 -16.92 -7.81 -9.10
N PRO A 40 -15.91 -8.10 -9.94
CA PRO A 40 -15.64 -9.47 -10.35
C PRO A 40 -15.32 -10.33 -9.11
N ARG A 41 -15.73 -11.60 -9.13
CA ARG A 41 -15.60 -12.51 -7.97
C ARG A 41 -14.50 -13.55 -8.12
N GLN A 42 -14.00 -13.76 -9.34
CA GLN A 42 -13.01 -14.79 -9.67
C GLN A 42 -11.98 -14.22 -10.62
N ASN A 43 -10.77 -14.78 -10.60
CA ASN A 43 -9.65 -14.37 -11.44
C ASN A 43 -9.32 -12.88 -11.31
N VAL A 44 -9.46 -12.34 -10.10
CA VAL A 44 -9.26 -10.92 -9.82
C VAL A 44 -7.89 -10.70 -9.25
N VAL A 45 -7.24 -9.62 -9.66
CA VAL A 45 -5.98 -9.14 -9.09
C VAL A 45 -6.22 -7.74 -8.55
N LEU A 46 -5.85 -7.52 -7.29
CA LEU A 46 -5.77 -6.21 -6.67
C LEU A 46 -4.32 -5.74 -6.66
N PHE A 47 -4.07 -4.60 -7.29
CA PHE A 47 -2.82 -3.87 -7.21
C PHE A 47 -2.96 -2.72 -6.23
N ILE A 48 -2.00 -2.60 -5.32
CA ILE A 48 -1.88 -1.50 -4.38
C ILE A 48 -0.62 -0.75 -4.77
N VAL A 49 -0.77 0.52 -5.11
CA VAL A 49 0.29 1.30 -5.76
C VAL A 49 0.57 2.55 -4.94
N ALA A 50 1.83 2.73 -4.56
CA ALA A 50 2.33 4.02 -4.13
C ALA A 50 3.01 4.72 -5.31
N LYS A 51 2.67 5.99 -5.51
CA LYS A 51 3.23 6.86 -6.54
C LYS A 51 3.95 8.03 -5.89
N ASN A 52 5.00 8.54 -6.53
CA ASN A 52 5.56 9.84 -6.17
C ASN A 52 4.64 10.99 -6.62
N LYS A 53 5.01 12.24 -6.30
CA LYS A 53 4.24 13.43 -6.71
C LYS A 53 4.08 13.59 -8.22
N GLY A 54 5.01 13.04 -9.02
CA GLY A 54 4.94 13.03 -10.48
C GLY A 54 4.04 11.93 -11.06
N GLY A 55 3.35 11.16 -10.21
CA GLY A 55 2.47 10.06 -10.64
C GLY A 55 3.19 8.77 -11.03
N VAL A 56 4.52 8.71 -10.86
CA VAL A 56 5.32 7.53 -11.18
C VAL A 56 5.16 6.48 -10.07
N PRO A 57 4.77 5.24 -10.39
CA PRO A 57 4.74 4.15 -9.41
C PRO A 57 6.13 3.89 -8.82
N VAL A 58 6.23 3.90 -7.49
CA VAL A 58 7.48 3.63 -6.75
C VAL A 58 7.42 2.33 -5.97
N ALA A 59 6.22 1.89 -5.58
CA ALA A 59 5.99 0.59 -4.95
C ALA A 59 4.67 -0.02 -5.40
N VAL A 60 4.66 -1.33 -5.59
CA VAL A 60 3.49 -2.08 -6.08
C VAL A 60 3.37 -3.40 -5.33
N ARG A 61 2.23 -3.60 -4.67
CA ARG A 61 1.83 -4.90 -4.13
C ARG A 61 0.72 -5.51 -4.96
N ARG A 62 0.85 -6.81 -5.22
CA ARG A 62 -0.12 -7.61 -5.97
C ARG A 62 -0.78 -8.65 -5.06
N ILE A 63 -2.11 -8.70 -5.06
CA ILE A 63 -2.91 -9.70 -4.34
C ILE A 63 -3.86 -10.38 -5.32
N VAL A 64 -3.70 -11.70 -5.48
CA VAL A 64 -4.57 -12.52 -6.33
C VAL A 64 -5.76 -13.00 -5.52
N ASN A 65 -6.96 -12.92 -6.10
CA ASN A 65 -8.24 -13.29 -5.51
C ASN A 65 -8.42 -12.70 -4.09
N PRO A 66 -8.37 -11.36 -3.94
CA PRO A 66 -8.47 -10.69 -2.64
C PRO A 66 -9.81 -10.99 -1.95
N ARG A 67 -9.77 -11.16 -0.63
CA ARG A 67 -10.97 -11.24 0.23
C ARG A 67 -11.13 -9.92 0.95
N PHE A 68 -12.26 -9.24 0.73
CA PHE A 68 -12.53 -7.94 1.35
C PHE A 68 -13.22 -8.09 2.72
N PRO A 69 -12.86 -7.26 3.72
CA PRO A 69 -11.86 -6.19 3.66
C PRO A 69 -10.42 -6.73 3.57
N VAL A 70 -9.58 -6.07 2.78
CA VAL A 70 -8.18 -6.46 2.58
C VAL A 70 -7.30 -5.65 3.51
N TRP A 71 -6.56 -6.32 4.39
CA TRP A 71 -5.46 -5.71 5.14
C TRP A 71 -4.20 -5.70 4.29
N TYR A 72 -3.47 -4.57 4.26
CA TYR A 72 -2.25 -4.44 3.48
C TYR A 72 -1.14 -3.70 4.22
N SER A 73 0.10 -3.91 3.77
CA SER A 73 1.28 -3.20 4.25
C SER A 73 2.31 -3.09 3.14
N LEU A 74 2.31 -2.00 2.37
CA LEU A 74 3.40 -1.72 1.44
C LEU A 74 4.71 -1.59 2.23
N THR A 75 5.76 -2.28 1.79
CA THR A 75 7.09 -2.29 2.41
C THR A 75 8.18 -2.10 1.36
N THR A 76 9.44 -1.99 1.78
CA THR A 76 10.60 -1.85 0.90
C THR A 76 10.67 -2.95 -0.18
N GLU A 77 10.18 -4.16 0.11
CA GLU A 77 10.13 -5.28 -0.86
C GLU A 77 9.15 -5.04 -2.02
N ASP A 78 8.15 -4.18 -1.83
CA ASP A 78 7.24 -3.79 -2.91
C ASP A 78 7.82 -2.66 -3.78
N MET A 79 8.95 -2.06 -3.40
CA MET A 79 9.54 -0.95 -4.15
C MET A 79 10.12 -1.45 -5.48
N ILE A 80 9.78 -0.73 -6.55
CA ILE A 80 10.24 -1.03 -7.91
C ILE A 80 11.21 0.01 -8.45
N ILE A 81 11.39 1.13 -7.73
CA ILE A 81 12.39 2.15 -8.04
C ILE A 81 13.35 2.28 -6.85
N PRO A 82 14.66 2.07 -7.03
CA PRO A 82 15.64 2.28 -5.99
C PRO A 82 15.89 3.78 -5.73
N GLY A 83 16.36 4.12 -4.52
CA GLY A 83 16.81 5.48 -4.20
C GLY A 83 15.71 6.54 -4.09
N VAL A 84 14.44 6.13 -4.00
CA VAL A 84 13.31 7.04 -3.76
C VAL A 84 13.47 7.74 -2.41
N ASP A 85 13.33 9.07 -2.38
CA ASP A 85 13.32 9.81 -1.11
C ASP A 85 12.06 9.44 -0.31
N LEU A 86 12.25 8.72 0.80
CA LEU A 86 11.17 8.24 1.68
C LEU A 86 10.54 9.35 2.54
N ARG A 87 11.13 10.56 2.57
CA ARG A 87 10.57 11.71 3.28
C ARG A 87 9.49 12.44 2.49
N GLN A 88 9.35 12.14 1.20
CA GLN A 88 8.28 12.71 0.40
C GLN A 88 6.93 12.07 0.76
N GLY A 89 5.84 12.76 0.44
CA GLY A 89 4.50 12.18 0.47
C GLY A 89 4.25 11.34 -0.79
N PHE A 90 3.59 10.20 -0.62
CA PHE A 90 3.21 9.27 -1.67
C PHE A 90 1.71 9.33 -1.95
N LEU A 91 1.32 9.27 -3.21
CA LEU A 91 -0.08 9.12 -3.61
C LEU A 91 -0.42 7.64 -3.65
N LEU A 92 -1.51 7.24 -2.99
CA LEU A 92 -1.95 5.85 -2.99
C LEU A 92 -3.13 5.63 -3.92
N GLN A 93 -3.01 4.61 -4.76
CA GLN A 93 -4.06 4.15 -5.64
C GLN A 93 -4.18 2.64 -5.55
N VAL A 94 -5.39 2.13 -5.71
CA VAL A 94 -5.66 0.72 -5.91
C VAL A 94 -6.33 0.52 -7.27
N GLN A 95 -5.95 -0.55 -7.95
CA GLN A 95 -6.58 -1.00 -9.19
C GLN A 95 -6.94 -2.47 -9.04
N MET A 96 -8.16 -2.83 -9.39
CA MET A 96 -8.65 -4.20 -9.31
C MET A 96 -9.20 -4.62 -10.67
N ASN A 97 -8.60 -5.65 -11.27
CA ASN A 97 -8.93 -6.10 -12.62
C ASN A 97 -8.84 -7.62 -12.78
N THR A 98 -9.30 -8.14 -13.91
CA THR A 98 -9.30 -9.59 -14.21
C THR A 98 -8.23 -10.01 -15.22
N HIS A 99 -7.56 -9.06 -15.86
CA HIS A 99 -6.54 -9.33 -16.88
C HIS A 99 -5.10 -9.31 -16.32
N GLY A 100 -4.90 -8.84 -15.08
CA GLY A 100 -3.61 -8.91 -14.39
C GLY A 100 -2.56 -7.91 -14.87
N HIS A 101 -2.96 -6.84 -15.55
CA HIS A 101 -2.06 -5.77 -15.98
C HIS A 101 -2.30 -4.52 -15.13
N LEU A 102 -1.23 -3.91 -14.62
CA LEU A 102 -1.31 -2.64 -13.90
C LEU A 102 -1.24 -1.48 -14.91
N GLY A 103 -2.04 -0.42 -14.70
CA GLY A 103 -1.98 0.82 -15.50
C GLY A 103 -2.73 0.78 -16.83
N ALA A 104 -3.22 -0.39 -17.25
CA ALA A 104 -4.23 -0.46 -18.31
C ALA A 104 -5.60 -0.03 -17.74
N GLN A 105 -6.39 0.66 -18.55
CA GLN A 105 -7.78 1.00 -18.23
C GLN A 105 -8.69 0.19 -19.13
N VAL A 106 -9.29 -0.86 -18.59
CA VAL A 106 -10.23 -1.72 -19.29
C VAL A 106 -11.61 -1.59 -18.66
N LYS A 107 -12.65 -1.59 -19.51
CA LYS A 107 -14.03 -1.55 -19.04
C LYS A 107 -14.29 -2.69 -18.05
N GLY A 108 -14.81 -2.36 -16.89
CA GLY A 108 -15.08 -3.27 -15.78
C GLY A 108 -14.04 -3.22 -14.67
N ASP A 109 -12.86 -2.63 -14.90
CA ASP A 109 -11.85 -2.44 -13.87
C ASP A 109 -12.38 -1.52 -12.76
N LEU A 110 -11.96 -1.80 -11.54
CA LEU A 110 -12.34 -1.02 -10.37
C LEU A 110 -11.14 -0.26 -9.81
N GLU A 111 -11.35 0.98 -9.41
CA GLU A 111 -10.31 1.86 -8.89
C GLU A 111 -10.73 2.51 -7.58
N GLY A 112 -9.73 2.91 -6.80
CA GLY A 112 -9.87 3.76 -5.62
C GLY A 112 -8.57 4.47 -5.33
N SER A 113 -8.63 5.58 -4.60
CA SER A 113 -7.44 6.32 -4.18
C SER A 113 -7.60 6.90 -2.79
N TYR A 114 -6.48 7.13 -2.12
CA TYR A 114 -6.45 7.97 -0.93
C TYR A 114 -6.23 9.43 -1.35
N SER A 115 -7.03 10.37 -0.84
CA SER A 115 -7.04 11.75 -1.34
C SER A 115 -5.77 12.53 -0.98
N GLU A 116 -5.19 12.24 0.18
CA GLU A 116 -4.05 12.98 0.71
C GLU A 116 -2.71 12.25 0.45
N PRO A 117 -1.58 12.98 0.40
CA PRO A 117 -0.27 12.36 0.42
C PRO A 117 -0.04 11.58 1.72
N VAL A 118 0.50 10.37 1.59
CA VAL A 118 0.81 9.47 2.71
C VAL A 118 2.32 9.35 2.87
N TYR A 119 2.80 9.44 4.11
CA TYR A 119 4.23 9.36 4.41
C TYR A 119 4.63 7.96 4.86
N SER A 120 5.91 7.61 4.69
CA SER A 120 6.43 6.36 5.23
C SER A 120 6.23 6.29 6.75
N GLY A 121 5.88 5.11 7.25
CA GLY A 121 5.47 4.84 8.62
C GLY A 121 3.96 4.95 8.87
N ALA A 122 3.19 5.48 7.93
CA ALA A 122 1.75 5.66 8.09
C ALA A 122 1.00 4.31 8.26
N LYS A 123 -0.01 4.34 9.12
CA LYS A 123 -0.88 3.21 9.46
C LYS A 123 -2.33 3.64 9.30
N GLU A 124 -3.22 2.64 9.32
CA GLU A 124 -4.68 2.86 9.30
C GLU A 124 -5.16 3.63 8.06
N ILE A 125 -4.41 3.52 6.96
CA ILE A 125 -4.78 4.17 5.71
C ILE A 125 -5.89 3.37 5.04
N HIS A 126 -7.10 3.90 5.12
CA HIS A 126 -8.28 3.28 4.55
C HIS A 126 -8.52 3.78 3.12
N ILE A 127 -8.47 2.85 2.15
CA ILE A 127 -8.77 3.14 0.75
C ILE A 127 -10.11 2.48 0.40
N VAL A 128 -10.98 3.23 -0.26
CA VAL A 128 -12.26 2.73 -0.77
C VAL A 128 -12.19 2.62 -2.29
N ILE A 129 -12.50 1.44 -2.81
CA ILE A 129 -12.74 1.21 -4.24
C ILE A 129 -14.17 1.67 -4.54
N ASP A 130 -14.33 2.79 -5.22
CA ASP A 130 -15.59 3.50 -5.41
C ASP A 130 -15.88 3.87 -6.88
N ARG A 131 -14.93 3.63 -7.79
CA ARG A 131 -15.08 3.85 -9.22
C ARG A 131 -14.98 2.55 -10.00
N GLN A 132 -15.81 2.44 -11.04
CA GLN A 132 -15.67 1.46 -12.11
C GLN A 132 -15.35 2.20 -13.41
N ILE A 133 -14.40 1.66 -14.18
CA ILE A 133 -14.03 2.10 -15.52
C ILE A 133 -14.99 1.51 -16.56
#